data_AF-A0A8J7I591-F1
#
_entry.id   AF-A0A8J7I591-F1
#
_cell.length_a   1.000
_cell.length_b   1.000
_cell.length_c   1.000
_cell.angle_alpha   90.00
_cell.angle_beta   90.00
_cell.angle_gamma   90.00
#
_symmetry.space_group_name_H-M   'P 1'
#
loop_
_entity.id
_entity.type
_entity.pdbx_description
1 polymer ?
#
loop_
_entity_poly.entity_id
_entity_poly.type
_entity_poly.pdbx_seq_one_letter_code
_entity_poly.pdbx_strand_id
1 'polypeptide(L)'
;VVVMDNLSAHKLDSIVPMIEAVDAKVICLSSYSPDFNPIELWWSQLKSFLRRFAPTTTEMVDKLISVALDLINPKHLRNWFASCCYCTS
;
A
#
# COMPACT_ATOMS: atom_id res chain seq x y z
N VAL A 1 4.04 9.18 -9.27
CA VAL A 1 4.54 7.82 -9.62
C VAL A 1 3.63 6.82 -8.94
N VAL A 2 3.19 5.78 -9.64
CA VAL A 2 2.40 4.65 -9.11
C VAL A 2 3.26 3.40 -9.18
N VAL A 3 3.41 2.71 -8.05
CA VAL A 3 4.12 1.43 -7.95
C VAL A 3 3.06 0.33 -7.94
N MET A 4 3.14 -0.63 -8.86
CA MET A 4 2.19 -1.74 -8.98
C MET A 4 2.91 -3.08 -8.85
N ASP A 5 2.34 -3.99 -8.07
CA ASP A 5 2.80 -5.38 -8.01
C ASP A 5 2.39 -6.15 -9.28
N ASN A 6 2.80 -7.42 -9.37
CA ASN A 6 2.58 -8.25 -10.55
C ASN A 6 1.17 -8.90 -10.62
N LEU A 7 0.18 -8.35 -9.93
CA LEU A 7 -1.21 -8.86 -9.94
C LEU A 7 -1.78 -8.82 -11.36
N SER A 8 -2.50 -9.87 -11.79
CA SER A 8 -3.08 -9.96 -13.13
C SER A 8 -4.04 -8.80 -13.46
N ALA A 9 -4.72 -8.24 -12.45
CA ALA A 9 -5.59 -7.08 -12.61
C ALA A 9 -4.82 -5.81 -13.07
N HIS A 10 -3.53 -5.68 -12.74
CA HIS A 10 -2.70 -4.56 -13.16
C HIS A 10 -2.20 -4.68 -14.61
N LYS A 11 -2.41 -5.84 -15.26
CA LYS A 11 -1.90 -6.14 -16.62
C LYS A 11 -2.91 -5.87 -17.71
N LEU A 12 -4.09 -5.36 -17.37
CA LEU A 12 -5.04 -4.95 -18.39
C LEU A 12 -4.44 -3.78 -19.19
N ASP A 13 -4.51 -3.87 -20.51
CA ASP A 13 -3.90 -2.89 -21.42
C ASP A 13 -4.36 -1.45 -21.18
N SER A 14 -5.50 -1.26 -20.51
CA SER A 14 -6.05 0.05 -20.16
C SER A 14 -5.42 0.70 -18.92
N ILE A 15 -4.79 -0.06 -18.00
CA ILE A 15 -4.35 0.44 -16.69
C ILE A 15 -3.24 1.48 -16.83
N VAL A 16 -2.18 1.17 -17.57
CA VAL A 16 -1.04 2.09 -17.76
C VAL A 16 -1.50 3.38 -18.46
N PRO A 17 -2.25 3.35 -19.59
CA PRO A 17 -2.78 4.55 -20.21
C PRO A 17 -3.65 5.40 -19.28
N MET A 18 -4.51 4.78 -18.45
CA MET A 18 -5.35 5.53 -17.51
C MET A 18 -4.54 6.26 -16.43
N ILE A 19 -3.44 5.66 -15.97
CA ILE A 19 -2.54 6.29 -14.99
C ILE A 19 -1.73 7.41 -15.66
N GLU A 20 -1.20 7.17 -16.86
CA GLU A 20 -0.40 8.15 -17.58
C GLU A 20 -1.23 9.35 -18.08
N ALA A 21 -2.54 9.17 -18.31
CA ALA A 21 -3.46 10.24 -18.67
C ALA A 21 -3.60 11.35 -17.60
N VAL A 22 -3.18 11.09 -16.36
CA VAL A 22 -3.12 12.09 -15.28
C VAL A 22 -1.68 12.53 -14.98
N ASP A 23 -0.77 12.41 -15.97
CA ASP A 23 0.65 12.74 -15.89
C ASP A 23 1.45 11.95 -14.82
N ALA A 24 0.91 10.81 -14.36
CA ALA A 24 1.60 9.92 -13.44
C ALA A 24 2.45 8.88 -14.19
N LYS A 25 3.63 8.56 -13.67
CA LYS A 25 4.49 7.48 -14.17
C LYS A 25 4.20 6.16 -13.46
N VAL A 26 4.25 5.05 -14.18
CA VAL A 26 4.08 3.69 -13.63
C VAL A 26 5.42 3.00 -13.41
N ILE A 27 5.55 2.28 -12.29
CA ILE A 27 6.63 1.33 -12.00
C ILE A 27 5.98 -0.03 -11.72
N CYS A 28 6.22 -1.01 -12.59
CA CYS A 28 5.77 -2.38 -12.39
C CYS A 28 6.87 -3.20 -11.71
N LEU A 29 6.56 -3.82 -10.57
CA LEU A 29 7.48 -4.69 -9.86
C LEU A 29 7.55 -6.08 -10.51
N SER A 30 8.72 -6.71 -10.46
CA SER A 30 8.88 -8.12 -10.82
C SER A 30 8.06 -9.03 -9.91
N SER A 31 7.78 -10.26 -10.37
CA SER A 31 7.20 -11.30 -9.53
C SER A 31 7.98 -11.48 -8.22
N TYR A 32 7.27 -11.82 -7.14
CA TYR A 32 7.86 -12.13 -5.84
C TYR A 32 8.81 -11.04 -5.31
N SER A 33 8.50 -9.78 -5.58
CA SER A 33 9.30 -8.62 -5.15
C SER A 33 8.58 -7.76 -4.10
N PRO A 34 8.02 -8.35 -3.02
CA PRO A 34 7.24 -7.60 -2.04
C PRO A 34 8.08 -6.58 -1.25
N ASP A 35 9.40 -6.80 -1.15
CA ASP A 35 10.32 -5.91 -0.44
C ASP A 35 10.39 -4.50 -1.06
N PHE A 36 10.00 -4.36 -2.33
CA PHE A 36 9.90 -3.08 -3.03
C PHE A 36 8.48 -2.50 -3.07
N ASN A 37 7.52 -3.10 -2.35
CA ASN A 37 6.13 -2.64 -2.31
C ASN A 37 5.77 -2.02 -0.94
N PRO A 38 5.76 -0.67 -0.80
CA PRO A 38 5.57 -0.01 0.49
C PRO A 38 4.24 -0.34 1.18
N ILE A 39 3.19 -0.70 0.43
CA ILE A 39 1.89 -1.04 1.01
C ILE A 39 1.94 -2.32 1.85
N GLU A 40 2.91 -3.21 1.61
CA GLU A 40 3.09 -4.43 2.42
C GLU A 40 3.47 -4.10 3.87
N LEU A 41 4.23 -3.04 4.09
CA LEU A 41 4.60 -2.56 5.43
C LEU A 41 3.38 -1.99 6.16
N TRP A 42 2.52 -1.27 5.44
CA TRP A 42 1.23 -0.83 5.96
C TRP A 42 0.35 -2.03 6.34
N TRP A 43 0.19 -3.01 5.45
CA TRP A 43 -0.61 -4.21 5.72
C TRP A 43 -0.10 -5.00 6.92
N SER A 44 1.23 -5.13 7.08
CA SER A 44 1.84 -5.79 8.23
C SER A 44 1.44 -5.09 9.55
N GLN A 45 1.55 -3.76 9.60
CA GLN A 45 1.17 -2.98 10.79
C GLN A 45 -0.33 -3.00 11.05
N LEU A 46 -1.16 -2.82 10.02
CA LEU A 46 -2.62 -2.86 10.15
C LEU A 46 -3.09 -4.22 10.67
N LYS A 47 -2.58 -5.33 10.12
CA LYS A 47 -2.91 -6.68 10.60
C LYS A 47 -2.50 -6.87 12.05
N SER A 48 -1.31 -6.39 12.44
CA SER A 48 -0.87 -6.42 13.84
C SER A 48 -1.80 -5.63 14.76
N PHE A 49 -2.21 -4.43 14.33
CA PHE A 49 -3.18 -3.61 15.05
C PHE A 49 -4.53 -4.32 15.21
N LEU A 50 -5.13 -4.82 14.12
CA LEU A 50 -6.42 -5.52 14.16
C LEU A 50 -6.39 -6.75 15.05
N ARG A 51 -5.32 -7.56 15.00
CA ARG A 51 -5.17 -8.75 15.85
C ARG A 51 -5.20 -8.45 17.34
N ARG A 52 -4.79 -7.25 17.77
CA ARG A 52 -4.84 -6.84 19.19
C ARG A 52 -6.26 -6.63 19.70
N PHE A 53 -7.20 -6.31 18.81
CA PHE A 53 -8.61 -6.11 19.15
C PHE A 53 -9.49 -7.32 18.83
N ALA A 54 -8.96 -8.28 18.07
CA ALA A 54 -9.64 -9.53 17.68
C ALA A 54 -11.09 -9.30 17.21
N PRO A 55 -11.33 -8.46 16.19
CA PRO A 55 -12.68 -8.13 15.78
C PRO A 55 -13.44 -9.33 15.21
N THR A 56 -14.70 -9.45 15.59
CA THR A 56 -15.60 -10.56 15.19
C THR A 56 -16.67 -10.15 14.19
N THR A 57 -16.78 -8.85 13.87
CA THR A 57 -17.71 -8.33 12.86
C THR A 57 -17.00 -7.44 11.86
N THR A 58 -17.57 -7.34 10.67
CA THR A 58 -17.08 -6.47 9.58
C THR A 58 -17.12 -4.99 9.99
N GLU A 59 -18.15 -4.55 10.69
CA GLU A 59 -18.30 -3.16 11.13
C GLU A 59 -17.20 -2.77 12.13
N MET A 60 -16.78 -3.71 12.98
CA MET A 60 -15.68 -3.48 13.90
C MET A 60 -14.33 -3.45 13.19
N VAL A 61 -14.15 -4.29 12.15
CA VAL A 61 -12.97 -4.21 11.27
C VAL A 61 -12.91 -2.84 10.60
N ASP A 62 -14.01 -2.37 10.00
CA ASP A 62 -14.07 -1.07 9.31
C ASP A 62 -13.75 0.09 10.26
N LYS A 63 -14.34 0.08 11.46
CA LYS A 63 -14.07 1.09 12.49
C LYS A 63 -12.59 1.09 12.90
N LEU A 64 -12.00 -0.08 13.09
CA LEU A 64 -10.59 -0.20 13.46
C LEU A 64 -9.66 0.22 12.30
N ILE A 65 -10.01 -0.05 11.05
CA ILE A 65 -9.27 0.45 9.89
C ILE A 65 -9.31 1.98 9.86
N SER A 66 -10.47 2.60 10.09
CA SER A 66 -10.59 4.07 10.19
C SER A 66 -9.67 4.63 11.27
N VAL A 67 -9.70 4.06 12.48
CA VAL A 67 -8.81 4.48 13.58
C VAL A 67 -7.34 4.29 13.20
N ALA A 68 -6.98 3.16 12.57
CA ALA A 68 -5.62 2.91 12.16
C ALA A 68 -5.12 3.94 11.13
N LEU A 69 -5.98 4.35 10.18
CA LEU A 69 -5.68 5.40 9.20
C LEU A 69 -5.48 6.76 9.89
N ASP A 70 -6.31 7.12 10.87
CA ASP A 70 -6.18 8.37 11.64
C ASP A 70 -4.88 8.45 12.46
N LEU A 71 -4.32 7.30 12.82
CA LEU A 71 -3.06 7.19 13.56
C LEU A 71 -1.81 7.27 12.66
N ILE A 72 -1.95 7.15 11.34
CA ILE A 72 -0.82 7.30 10.41
C ILE A 72 -0.42 8.77 10.35
N ASN A 73 0.89 9.03 10.37
CA ASN A 73 1.44 10.35 10.08
C ASN A 73 2.41 10.29 8.90
N PRO A 74 2.78 11.46 8.31
CA PRO A 74 3.69 11.49 7.17
C PRO A 74 5.08 10.89 7.40
N LYS A 75 5.55 10.82 8.65
CA LYS A 75 6.83 10.17 8.98
C LYS A 75 6.75 8.66 8.79
N HIS A 76 5.61 8.04 9.12
CA HIS A 76 5.40 6.60 8.89
C HIS A 76 5.47 6.28 7.40
N LEU A 77 4.77 7.08 6.57
CA LEU A 77 4.78 6.94 5.12
C LEU A 77 6.20 7.04 4.55
N ARG A 78 6.94 8.09 4.91
CA ARG A 78 8.34 8.25 4.46
C ARG A 78 9.22 7.07 4.86
N ASN A 79 9.07 6.57 6.08
CA ASN A 79 9.85 5.43 6.55
C ASN A 79 9.56 4.16 5.75
N TRP A 80 8.28 3.88 5.43
CA TRP A 80 7.92 2.70 4.63
C TRP A 80 8.47 2.77 3.20
N PHE A 81 8.36 3.93 2.55
CA PHE A 81 8.94 4.14 1.23
C PHE A 81 10.48 4.02 1.27
N ALA A 82 11.14 4.63 2.26
CA ALA A 82 12.59 4.54 2.42
C ALA A 82 13.07 3.09 2.65
N SER A 83 12.35 2.28 3.43
CA SER A 83 12.69 0.86 3.63
C SER A 83 12.53 0.01 2.37
N CYS A 84 11.75 0.49 1.38
CA CYS A 84 11.58 -0.16 0.08
C CYS A 84 12.49 0.46 -1.01
N CYS A 85 13.58 1.12 -0.61
CA CYS A 85 14.58 1.74 -1.51
C CYS A 85 14.06 2.95 -2.32
N TYR A 86 12.95 3.58 -1.92
CA TYR A 86 12.49 4.82 -2.55
C TYR A 86 13.07 6.05 -1.87
N CYS A 87 13.53 7.01 -2.66
CA CYS A 87 13.96 8.31 -2.16
C CYS A 87 12.74 9.12 -1.68
N THR A 88 12.80 9.68 -0.47
CA THR A 88 11.71 10.44 0.16
C THR A 88 12.10 11.85 0.61
N SER A 89 13.31 12.28 0.21
CA SER A 89 13.84 13.63 0.40
C SER A 89 13.34 14.58 -0.69
#